data_AF-A0A2A6RDX6-F1
#
_entry.id   AF-A0A2A6RDX6-F1
#
_cell.length_a   1.000
_cell.length_b   1.000
_cell.length_c   1.000
_cell.angle_alpha   90.00
_cell.angle_beta   90.00
_cell.angle_gamma   90.00
#
_symmetry.space_group_name_H-M   'P 1'
#
loop_
_entity.id
_entity.type
_entity.pdbx_description
1 polymer ?
#
loop_
_entity_poly.entity_id
_entity_poly.type
_entity_poly.pdbx_seq_one_letter_code
_entity_poly.pdbx_strand_id
1 'polypeptide(L)'
;MLDTGHLLNSDPTVADEQSAVALVLKRIAQLSPQVRTRIEGVHLNLSLSGDYQRQAQAAGIPARFAEHPFDEQFAIARDHVAEIDQHRPFTSPCCQEIIAALRPRVVTHELLMRSRDELERHLLTQYRALNGGC
;
A
#
# COMPACT_ATOMS: atom_id res chain seq x y z
N MET A 1 -4.46 13.75 3.56
CA MET A 1 -3.76 12.76 2.72
C MET A 1 -4.50 11.44 2.82
N LEU A 2 -4.68 10.73 1.72
CA LEU A 2 -5.02 9.31 1.71
C LEU A 2 -3.74 8.52 1.41
N ASP A 3 -3.47 7.49 2.21
CA ASP A 3 -2.42 6.50 1.93
C ASP A 3 -3.09 5.20 1.49
N THR A 4 -2.77 4.73 0.29
CA THR A 4 -3.38 3.51 -0.26
C THR A 4 -2.74 2.25 0.33
N GLY A 5 -1.43 2.20 0.53
CA GLY A 5 -0.74 1.06 1.14
C GLY A 5 -1.21 0.76 2.54
N HIS A 6 -1.23 1.78 3.41
CA HIS A 6 -1.68 1.62 4.80
C HIS A 6 -3.14 1.22 4.89
N LEU A 7 -3.98 1.73 3.99
CA LEU A 7 -5.38 1.33 3.93
C LEU A 7 -5.51 -0.15 3.53
N LEU A 8 -4.75 -0.62 2.55
CA LEU A 8 -4.74 -2.02 2.13
C LEU A 8 -4.23 -2.94 3.23
N ASN A 9 -3.21 -2.52 3.98
CA ASN A 9 -2.68 -3.29 5.11
C ASN A 9 -3.71 -3.51 6.23
N SER A 10 -4.77 -2.69 6.30
CA SER A 10 -5.85 -2.86 7.29
C SER A 10 -6.84 -3.99 6.96
N ASP A 11 -6.78 -4.54 5.74
CA ASP A 11 -7.68 -5.60 5.29
C ASP A 11 -6.89 -6.75 4.66
N PRO A 12 -6.56 -7.81 5.43
CA PRO A 12 -5.75 -8.91 4.92
C PRO A 12 -6.49 -9.74 3.86
N THR A 13 -7.79 -9.50 3.60
CA THR A 13 -8.53 -10.23 2.56
C THR A 13 -8.19 -9.77 1.14
N VAL A 14 -7.51 -8.63 0.98
CA VAL A 14 -7.03 -8.14 -0.32
C VAL A 14 -5.94 -9.07 -0.85
N ALA A 15 -6.16 -9.62 -2.04
CA ALA A 15 -5.27 -10.62 -2.66
C ALA A 15 -4.67 -10.15 -3.99
N ASP A 16 -5.27 -9.15 -4.64
CA ASP A 16 -4.88 -8.68 -5.96
C ASP A 16 -5.18 -7.19 -6.15
N GLU A 17 -4.72 -6.63 -7.27
CA GLU A 17 -4.94 -5.20 -7.56
C GLU A 17 -6.42 -4.83 -7.74
N GLN A 18 -7.24 -5.73 -8.27
CA GLN A 18 -8.66 -5.46 -8.49
C GLN A 18 -9.40 -5.31 -7.15
N SER A 19 -9.20 -6.25 -6.23
CA SER A 19 -9.73 -6.19 -4.88
C SER A 19 -9.16 -5.02 -4.08
N ALA A 20 -7.89 -4.67 -4.31
CA ALA A 20 -7.26 -3.48 -3.71
C ALA A 20 -7.97 -2.18 -4.14
N VAL A 21 -8.15 -1.97 -5.45
CA VAL A 21 -8.85 -0.79 -5.99
C VAL A 21 -10.30 -0.74 -5.49
N ALA A 22 -11.00 -1.87 -5.52
CA ALA A 22 -12.38 -1.98 -5.05
C ALA A 22 -12.50 -1.61 -3.55
N LEU A 23 -11.57 -2.07 -2.72
CA LEU A 23 -11.53 -1.72 -1.30
C LEU A 23 -11.32 -0.22 -1.11
N VAL A 24 -10.32 0.38 -1.78
CA VAL A 24 -10.03 1.81 -1.65
C VAL A 24 -11.24 2.65 -2.07
N LEU A 25 -11.86 2.34 -3.21
CA LEU A 25 -13.05 3.03 -3.69
C LEU A 25 -14.23 2.90 -2.72
N LYS A 26 -14.46 1.70 -2.17
CA LYS A 26 -15.47 1.46 -1.13
C LYS A 26 -15.23 2.35 0.09
N ARG A 27 -13.99 2.48 0.55
CA ARG A 27 -13.64 3.32 1.71
C ARG A 27 -13.84 4.79 1.41
N ILE A 28 -13.46 5.26 0.22
CA ILE A 28 -13.72 6.63 -0.24
C ILE A 28 -15.23 6.90 -0.30
N ALA A 29 -16.02 5.96 -0.79
CA ALA A 29 -17.48 6.07 -0.89
C ALA A 29 -18.17 6.22 0.48
N GLN A 30 -17.59 5.63 1.53
CA GLN A 30 -18.08 5.71 2.90
C GLN A 30 -17.77 7.05 3.60
N LEU A 31 -16.82 7.84 3.07
CA LEU A 31 -16.52 9.15 3.61
C LEU A 31 -17.63 10.15 3.31
N SER A 32 -17.90 11.04 4.26
CA SER A 32 -18.81 12.17 4.02
C SER A 32 -18.25 13.09 2.94
N PRO A 33 -19.11 13.79 2.17
CA PRO A 33 -18.67 14.72 1.14
C PRO A 33 -17.67 15.76 1.66
N GLN A 34 -17.87 16.27 2.89
CA GLN A 34 -17.01 17.28 3.51
C GLN A 34 -15.60 16.74 3.83
N VAL A 35 -15.48 15.45 4.15
CA VAL A 35 -14.17 14.82 4.39
C VAL A 35 -13.49 14.55 3.06
N ARG A 36 -14.22 14.03 2.07
CA ARG A 36 -13.67 13.70 0.75
C ARG A 36 -13.03 14.92 0.08
N THR A 37 -13.68 16.09 0.15
CA THR A 37 -13.14 17.33 -0.44
C THR A 37 -11.89 17.87 0.26
N ARG A 38 -11.57 17.39 1.47
CA ARG A 38 -10.34 17.75 2.20
C ARG A 38 -9.15 16.84 1.87
N ILE A 39 -9.36 15.77 1.11
CA ILE A 39 -8.27 14.89 0.67
C ILE A 39 -7.61 15.50 -0.56
N GLU A 40 -6.65 16.40 -0.33
CA GLU A 40 -5.91 17.07 -1.41
C GLU A 40 -4.76 16.25 -1.98
N GLY A 41 -4.35 15.16 -1.33
CA GLY A 41 -3.22 14.38 -1.78
C GLY A 41 -3.36 12.90 -1.48
N VAL A 42 -2.77 12.09 -2.37
CA VAL A 42 -2.77 10.63 -2.31
C VAL A 42 -1.34 10.13 -2.36
N HIS A 43 -0.94 9.33 -1.38
CA HIS A 43 0.20 8.44 -1.48
C HIS A 43 -0.27 7.16 -2.17
N LEU A 44 0.15 7.00 -3.42
CA LEU A 44 -0.26 5.89 -4.26
C LEU A 44 0.82 4.81 -4.23
N ASN A 45 0.49 3.69 -3.61
CA ASN A 45 1.33 2.52 -3.50
C ASN A 45 0.46 1.28 -3.22
N LEU A 46 0.99 0.10 -3.49
CA LEU A 46 0.29 -1.17 -3.40
C LEU A 46 0.98 -2.08 -2.39
N SER A 47 0.23 -2.56 -1.41
CA SER A 47 0.67 -3.60 -0.48
C SER A 47 -0.32 -4.77 -0.55
N LEU A 48 0.15 -5.93 -1.02
CA LEU A 48 -0.62 -7.17 -1.14
C LEU A 48 -0.10 -8.19 -0.13
N SER A 49 -0.14 -7.81 1.15
CA SER A 49 0.48 -8.56 2.25
C SER A 49 -0.47 -9.48 3.00
N GLY A 50 -1.70 -9.65 2.53
CA GLY A 50 -2.76 -10.37 3.24
C GLY A 50 -2.41 -11.81 3.62
N ASP A 51 -1.76 -12.56 2.72
CA ASP A 51 -1.26 -13.92 3.01
C ASP A 51 -0.22 -13.92 4.12
N TYR A 52 0.77 -13.01 4.03
CA TYR A 52 1.81 -12.86 5.04
C TYR A 52 1.22 -12.51 6.40
N GLN A 53 0.31 -11.53 6.46
CA GLN A 53 -0.33 -11.10 7.70
C GLN A 53 -1.08 -12.25 8.39
N ARG A 54 -1.83 -13.07 7.64
CA ARG A 54 -2.52 -14.24 8.18
C ARG A 54 -1.53 -15.28 8.73
N GLN A 55 -0.46 -15.55 8.00
CA GLN A 55 0.57 -16.51 8.44
C GLN A 55 1.29 -16.01 9.69
N ALA A 56 1.69 -14.74 9.73
CA ALA A 56 2.33 -14.11 10.87
C ALA A 56 1.40 -14.09 12.09
N GLN A 57 0.12 -13.77 11.91
CA GLN A 57 -0.87 -13.82 12.98
C GLN A 57 -1.05 -15.23 13.54
N ALA A 58 -1.07 -16.26 12.68
CA ALA A 58 -1.17 -17.65 13.10
C ALA A 58 0.11 -18.14 13.81
N ALA A 59 1.28 -17.68 13.37
CA ALA A 59 2.57 -18.02 13.98
C ALA A 59 2.78 -17.32 15.34
N GLY A 60 2.17 -16.14 15.53
CA GLY A 60 2.34 -15.34 16.74
C GLY A 60 3.68 -14.62 16.79
N ILE A 61 4.00 -14.06 17.96
CA ILE A 61 5.28 -13.38 18.19
C ILE A 61 6.42 -14.42 18.12
N PRO A 62 7.54 -14.12 17.44
CA PRO A 62 8.69 -15.01 17.38
C PRO A 62 9.13 -15.51 18.76
N ALA A 63 9.52 -16.78 18.85
CA ALA A 63 9.95 -17.38 20.10
C ALA A 63 11.09 -16.57 20.73
N ARG A 64 11.00 -16.32 22.04
CA ARG A 64 12.01 -15.57 22.82
C ARG A 64 12.25 -14.14 22.32
N PHE A 65 11.34 -13.55 21.53
CA PHE A 65 11.47 -12.18 21.01
C PHE A 65 11.90 -11.17 22.08
N ALA A 66 11.27 -11.20 23.26
CA ALA A 66 11.56 -10.29 24.37
C ALA A 66 12.93 -10.51 25.04
N GLU A 67 13.57 -11.66 24.80
CA GLU A 67 14.90 -12.00 25.36
C GLU A 67 16.05 -11.57 24.43
N HIS A 68 15.76 -11.26 23.17
CA HIS A 68 16.79 -10.83 22.22
C HIS A 68 17.33 -9.44 22.56
N PRO A 69 18.58 -9.12 22.20
CA PRO A 69 19.09 -7.76 22.20
C PRO A 69 18.20 -6.81 21.37
N PHE A 70 18.21 -5.52 21.72
CA PHE A 70 17.32 -4.53 21.09
C PHE A 70 17.52 -4.41 19.57
N ASP A 71 18.76 -4.47 19.11
CA ASP A 71 19.10 -4.40 17.68
C ASP A 71 18.53 -5.59 16.89
N GLU A 72 18.54 -6.78 17.48
CA GLU A 72 17.92 -7.96 16.90
C GLU A 72 16.38 -7.87 16.91
N GLN A 73 15.79 -7.43 18.03
CA GLN A 73 14.34 -7.15 18.09
C GLN A 73 13.92 -6.14 17.02
N PHE A 74 14.69 -5.07 16.87
CA PHE A 74 14.44 -4.03 15.88
C PHE A 74 14.56 -4.58 14.46
N ALA A 75 15.58 -5.38 14.16
CA ALA A 75 15.74 -6.00 12.84
C ALA A 75 14.55 -6.90 12.50
N ILE A 76 14.14 -7.77 13.43
CA ILE A 76 12.96 -8.65 13.28
C ILE A 76 11.68 -7.83 13.04
N ALA A 77 11.44 -6.80 13.85
CA ALA A 77 10.26 -5.95 13.72
C ALA A 77 10.26 -5.15 12.41
N ARG A 78 11.40 -4.60 12.02
CA ARG A 78 11.57 -3.89 10.74
C ARG A 78 11.28 -4.82 9.56
N ASP A 79 11.83 -6.02 9.57
CA ASP A 79 11.65 -6.97 8.47
C ASP A 79 10.19 -7.45 8.41
N HIS A 80 9.54 -7.65 9.57
CA HIS A 80 8.10 -7.91 9.63
C HIS A 80 7.26 -6.78 9.00
N VAL A 81 7.58 -5.52 9.32
CA VAL A 81 6.88 -4.36 8.73
C VAL A 81 7.14 -4.27 7.23
N ALA A 82 8.35 -4.58 6.76
CA ALA A 82 8.68 -4.53 5.33
C ALA A 82 7.92 -5.58 4.49
N GLU A 83 7.57 -6.73 5.08
CA GLU A 83 6.72 -7.74 4.42
C GLU A 83 5.25 -7.29 4.34
N ILE A 84 4.82 -6.43 5.27
CA ILE A 84 3.46 -5.86 5.31
C ILE A 84 3.35 -4.66 4.38
N ASP A 85 4.21 -3.67 4.56
CA ASP A 85 4.15 -2.37 3.88
C ASP A 85 5.14 -2.33 2.71
N GLN A 86 4.69 -2.91 1.59
CA GLN A 86 5.56 -3.28 0.47
C GLN A 86 5.83 -2.13 -0.49
N HIS A 87 4.97 -1.10 -0.50
CA HIS A 87 5.03 0.07 -1.39
C HIS A 87 5.34 -0.30 -2.86
N ARG A 88 4.63 -1.31 -3.39
CA ARG A 88 4.78 -1.76 -4.77
C ARG A 88 4.08 -0.79 -5.73
N PRO A 89 4.48 -0.75 -7.01
CA PRO A 89 3.70 -0.02 -7.99
C PRO A 89 2.39 -0.75 -8.31
N PHE A 90 1.33 0.01 -8.57
CA PHE A 90 0.21 -0.53 -9.34
C PHE A 90 0.64 -0.83 -10.77
N THR A 91 0.15 -1.93 -11.33
CA THR A 91 0.38 -2.33 -12.72
C THR A 91 -0.89 -2.23 -13.57
N SER A 92 -2.05 -2.33 -12.93
CA SER A 92 -3.36 -2.24 -13.56
C SER A 92 -3.81 -0.78 -13.75
N PRO A 93 -4.33 -0.43 -14.94
CA PRO A 93 -4.94 0.87 -15.18
C PRO A 93 -6.11 1.25 -14.26
N CYS A 94 -6.77 0.26 -13.65
CA CYS A 94 -7.90 0.48 -12.74
C CYS A 94 -7.56 1.37 -11.54
N CYS A 95 -6.27 1.51 -11.17
CA CYS A 95 -5.86 2.43 -10.11
C CYS A 95 -6.24 3.91 -10.39
N GLN A 96 -6.47 4.28 -11.66
CA GLN A 96 -6.97 5.61 -12.04
C GLN A 96 -8.33 5.94 -11.42
N GLU A 97 -9.16 4.94 -11.17
CA GLU A 97 -10.49 5.14 -10.57
C GLU A 97 -10.36 5.77 -9.18
N ILE A 98 -9.32 5.41 -8.41
CA ILE A 98 -9.04 6.00 -7.09
C ILE A 98 -8.78 7.50 -7.23
N ILE A 99 -7.95 7.88 -8.22
CA ILE A 99 -7.60 9.28 -8.48
C ILE A 99 -8.82 10.04 -8.99
N ALA A 100 -9.62 9.44 -9.87
CA ALA A 100 -10.85 10.04 -10.38
C ALA A 100 -11.89 10.28 -9.28
N ALA A 101 -11.99 9.38 -8.30
CA ALA A 101 -12.95 9.50 -7.19
C ALA A 101 -12.62 10.66 -6.22
N LEU A 102 -11.34 11.02 -6.09
CA LEU A 102 -10.88 12.06 -5.15
C LEU A 102 -10.49 13.37 -5.83
N ARG A 103 -10.01 13.32 -7.09
CA ARG A 103 -9.38 14.44 -7.81
C ARG A 103 -8.37 15.20 -6.93
N PRO A 104 -7.37 14.52 -6.37
CA PRO A 104 -6.39 15.15 -5.50
C PRO A 104 -5.54 16.16 -6.28
N ARG A 105 -5.03 17.18 -5.58
CA ARG A 105 -4.08 18.16 -6.11
C ARG A 105 -2.69 17.55 -6.35
N VAL A 106 -2.31 16.55 -5.56
CA VAL A 106 -1.00 15.88 -5.65
C VAL A 106 -1.17 14.37 -5.54
N VAL A 107 -0.49 13.62 -6.40
CA VAL A 107 -0.32 12.17 -6.28
C VAL A 107 1.17 11.88 -6.08
N THR A 108 1.51 11.34 -4.93
CA THR A 108 2.87 10.88 -4.61
C THR A 108 3.00 9.43 -5.04
N HIS A 109 3.98 9.13 -5.88
CA HIS A 109 4.40 7.76 -6.17
C HIS A 109 5.32 7.28 -5.04
N GLU A 110 4.72 6.81 -3.95
CA GLU A 110 5.46 6.34 -2.77
C GLU A 110 5.87 4.88 -2.96
N LEU A 111 7.04 4.66 -3.54
CA LEU A 111 7.49 3.33 -3.95
C LEU A 111 8.72 2.92 -3.15
N LEU A 112 8.79 1.66 -2.72
CA LEU A 112 10.01 1.09 -2.14
C LEU A 112 10.96 0.66 -3.26
N MET A 113 12.25 0.92 -3.06
CA MET A 113 13.32 0.57 -4.00
C MET A 113 14.61 0.27 -3.26
N ARG A 114 15.42 -0.63 -3.82
CA ARG A 114 16.78 -0.95 -3.33
C ARG A 114 17.87 -0.39 -4.24
N SER A 115 17.49 0.13 -5.41
CA SER A 115 18.40 0.73 -6.38
C SER A 115 17.71 1.79 -7.24
N ARG A 116 18.51 2.60 -7.92
CA ARG A 116 18.01 3.61 -8.88
C ARG A 116 17.27 2.96 -10.06
N ASP A 117 17.80 1.87 -10.60
CA ASP A 117 17.20 1.18 -11.74
C ASP A 117 15.85 0.55 -11.37
N GLU A 118 15.70 0.08 -10.14
CA GLU A 118 14.42 -0.39 -9.62
C GLU A 118 13.42 0.74 -9.44
N LEU A 119 13.86 1.88 -8.90
CA LEU A 119 13.02 3.07 -8.81
C LEU A 119 12.48 3.50 -10.17
N GLU A 120 13.36 3.59 -11.18
CA GLU A 120 12.95 3.99 -12.53
C GLU A 120 11.93 3.03 -13.12
N ARG A 121 12.14 1.71 -12.99
CA ARG A 121 11.17 0.70 -13.42
C ARG A 121 9.84 0.82 -12.68
N HIS A 122 9.85 0.98 -11.37
CA HIS A 122 8.63 1.12 -10.56
C HIS A 122 7.85 2.39 -10.92
N LEU A 123 8.55 3.51 -11.08
CA LEU A 123 7.94 4.77 -11.52
C LEU A 123 7.33 4.63 -12.90
N LEU A 124 8.04 4.04 -13.88
CA LEU A 124 7.51 3.82 -15.22
C LEU A 124 6.27 2.91 -15.22
N THR A 125 6.29 1.85 -14.41
CA THR A 125 5.14 0.94 -14.27
C THR A 125 3.93 1.67 -13.71
N GLN A 126 4.07 2.36 -12.59
CA GLN A 126 2.93 3.08 -11.98
C GLN A 126 2.48 4.26 -12.83
N TYR A 127 3.40 4.96 -13.49
CA TYR A 127 3.06 6.02 -14.43
C TYR A 127 2.22 5.47 -15.60
N ARG A 128 2.60 4.33 -16.17
CA ARG A 128 1.80 3.67 -17.22
C ARG A 128 0.44 3.23 -16.70
N ALA A 129 0.35 2.67 -15.51
CA ALA A 129 -0.92 2.31 -14.89
C ALA A 129 -1.83 3.56 -14.73
N LEU A 130 -1.28 4.70 -14.29
CA LEU A 130 -2.04 5.94 -14.16
C LEU A 130 -2.41 6.65 -15.47
N ASN A 131 -1.81 6.26 -16.60
CA ASN A 131 -2.04 6.92 -17.90
C ASN A 131 -2.51 5.97 -19.02
N GLY A 132 -2.59 4.66 -18.78
CA GLY A 132 -3.13 3.69 -19.74
C GLY A 132 -4.66 3.65 -19.64
N GLY A 133 -5.40 3.70 -20.75
CA GLY A 133 -6.85 3.51 -20.66
C GLY A 133 -7.21 2.10 -20.16
N CYS A 134 -8.27 1.98 -19.37
CA CYS A 134 -8.95 0.70 -19.12
C CYS A 134 -9.75 0.28 -20.36
#